data_AF-A0A7W1PC33-F1
#
_entry.id   AF-A0A7W1PC33-F1
#
_cell.length_a   1.000
_cell.length_b   1.000
_cell.length_c   1.000
_cell.angle_alpha   90.00
_cell.angle_beta   90.00
_cell.angle_gamma   90.00
#
_symmetry.space_group_name_H-M   'P 1'
#
loop_
_entity.id
_entity.type
_entity.pdbx_description
1 polymer ?
#
loop_
_entity_poly.entity_id
_entity_poly.type
_entity_poly.pdbx_seq_one_letter_code
_entity_poly.pdbx_strand_id
1 'polypeptide(L)' 'VECFLVKKAMTRYDGNVSQAAKALGLSRSALYRRLQRYGL' A
#
# COMPACT_ATOMS: atom_id res chain seq x y z
N VAL A 1 -8.52 -1.59 -9.89
CA VAL A 1 -7.34 -0.72 -10.14
C VAL A 1 -6.54 -0.42 -8.87
N GLU A 2 -7.17 -0.09 -7.74
CA GLU A 2 -6.48 0.26 -6.48
C GLU A 2 -5.47 -0.78 -5.98
N CYS A 3 -5.76 -2.07 -6.10
CA CYS A 3 -4.86 -3.16 -5.69
C CYS A 3 -3.51 -3.11 -6.44
N PHE A 4 -3.52 -2.72 -7.71
CA PHE A 4 -2.31 -2.60 -8.53
C PHE A 4 -1.45 -1.41 -8.10
N LEU A 5 -2.06 -0.30 -7.68
CA LEU A 5 -1.35 0.87 -7.16
C LEU A 5 -0.67 0.57 -5.83
N VAL A 6 -1.35 -0.16 -4.94
CA VAL A 6 -0.75 -0.64 -3.68
C VAL A 6 0.42 -1.57 -3.94
N LYS A 7 0.26 -2.54 -4.85
CA LYS A 7 1.34 -3.48 -5.21
C LYS A 7 2.52 -2.78 -5.87
N LYS A 8 2.26 -1.82 -6.78
CA LYS A 8 3.31 -1.03 -7.45
C LYS A 8 4.05 -0.13 -6.46
N ALA A 9 3.35 0.49 -5.51
CA ALA A 9 3.98 1.26 -4.45
C ALA A 9 4.81 0.34 -3.53
N MET A 10 4.24 -0.80 -3.10
CA MET A 10 4.95 -1.81 -2.32
C MET A 10 6.25 -2.26 -3.01
N THR A 11 6.20 -2.62 -4.29
CA THR A 11 7.39 -3.00 -5.07
C THR A 11 8.39 -1.85 -5.20
N ARG A 12 7.91 -0.62 -5.42
CA ARG A 12 8.79 0.56 -5.55
C ARG A 12 9.51 0.92 -4.25
N TYR A 13 8.91 0.63 -3.11
CA TYR A 13 9.45 0.91 -1.77
C TYR A 13 9.93 -0.35 -1.05
N ASP A 14 10.23 -1.44 -1.77
CA ASP A 14 10.77 -2.69 -1.22
C ASP A 14 9.95 -3.26 -0.04
N GLY A 15 8.62 -3.29 -0.20
CA GLY A 15 7.71 -3.76 0.85
C GLY A 15 7.52 -2.79 2.02
N ASN A 16 8.11 -1.59 1.98
CA ASN A 16 7.99 -0.63 3.06
C ASN A 16 6.62 0.06 3.05
N VAL A 17 5.67 -0.56 3.75
CA VAL A 17 4.27 -0.14 3.97
C VAL A 17 4.16 1.34 4.32
N SER A 18 5.10 1.87 5.11
CA SER A 18 5.11 3.27 5.54
C SER A 18 5.33 4.23 4.39
N GLN A 19 6.33 3.93 3.56
CA GLN A 19 6.69 4.75 2.42
C GLN A 19 5.67 4.59 1.30
N ALA A 20 5.19 3.37 1.07
CA ALA A 20 4.10 3.11 0.14
C ALA A 20 2.81 3.87 0.53
N ALA A 21 2.44 3.87 1.81
CA ALA A 21 1.30 4.65 2.31
C ALA A 21 1.51 6.15 2.07
N LYS A 22 2.69 6.67 2.43
CA LYS A 22 3.03 8.10 2.26
C LYS A 22 3.01 8.52 0.80
N ALA A 23 3.53 7.69 -0.10
CA ALA A 23 3.53 7.94 -1.54
C ALA A 23 2.14 7.87 -2.18
N LEU A 24 1.24 7.08 -1.60
CA LEU A 24 -0.15 6.99 -2.03
C LEU A 24 -1.04 8.07 -1.36
N GLY A 25 -0.49 8.92 -0.49
CA GLY A 25 -1.25 9.92 0.26
C GLY A 25 -2.18 9.29 1.32
N LEU A 26 -1.86 8.09 1.77
CA LEU A 26 -2.66 7.30 2.69
C LEU A 26 -1.97 7.23 4.06
N SER A 27 -2.78 7.15 5.11
CA SER A 27 -2.28 6.72 6.43
C SER A 27 -1.90 5.23 6.37
N ARG A 28 -0.90 4.82 7.16
CA ARG A 28 -0.51 3.39 7.31
C ARG A 28 -1.73 2.48 7.54
N SER A 29 -2.64 2.89 8.42
CA SER A 29 -3.86 2.14 8.77
C SER A 29 -4.81 1.97 7.57
N ALA A 30 -4.90 2.97 6.69
CA ALA A 30 -5.71 2.90 5.48
C ALA A 30 -5.09 1.95 4.44
N LEU A 31 -3.75 1.95 4.32
CA LEU A 31 -3.04 0.97 3.50
C LEU A 31 -3.22 -0.45 4.05
N TYR A 32 -3.13 -0.62 5.38
CA TYR A 32 -3.32 -1.90 6.05
C TYR A 32 -4.72 -2.47 5.83
N ARG A 33 -5.75 -1.63 5.91
CA ARG A 33 -7.14 -2.01 5.59
C ARG A 33 -7.28 -2.46 4.13
N ARG A 34 -6.58 -1.82 3.20
CA ARG A 34 -6.56 -2.24 1.79
C ARG A 34 -5.84 -3.57 1.63
N LEU A 35 -4.68 -3.76 2.25
CA LEU A 35 -3.95 -5.04 2.24
C LEU A 35 -4.81 -6.19 2.79
N GLN A 36 -5.43 -6.01 3.97
CA GLN A 36 -6.37 -6.98 4.53
C GLN A 36 -7.54 -7.26 3.59
N ARG A 37 -8.11 -6.23 2.96
CA ARG A 37 -9.22 -6.38 2.01
C ARG A 37 -8.81 -7.10 0.72
N TYR A 38 -7.54 -6.99 0.34
CA TYR A 38 -6.99 -7.65 -0.85
C TYR A 38 -6.31 -9.00 -0.54
N GLY A 39 -6.25 -9.41 0.73
CA GLY A 39 -5.63 -10.68 1.15
C GLY A 39 -4.12 -10.75 0.92
N LEU A 40 -3.44 -9.60 0.92
CA LEU A 40 -1.98 -9.49 0.79
C LEU A 40 -1.31 -9.35 2.17
#